data_AF-A0A1G6EKD4-F1
#
_entry.id   AF-A0A1G6EKD4-F1
#
_cell.length_a   1.000
_cell.length_b   1.000
_cell.length_c   1.000
_cell.angle_alpha   90.00
_cell.angle_beta   90.00
_cell.angle_gamma   90.00
#
_symmetry.space_group_name_H-M   'P 1'
#
loop_
_entity.id
_entity.type
_entity.pdbx_description
1 polymer ?
#
loop_
_entity_poly.entity_id
_entity_poly.type
_entity_poly.pdbx_seq_one_letter_code
_entity_poly.pdbx_strand_id
1 'polypeptide(L)'
;MSAGSSLPYRLRPNKAVDRELFLSLLMRLAPALSLEKYQYVGLGGPFLEDFRLVHARLGLKVMTCVEAEEQVHKRQQFNCPIASIECIHRTLEDYLDGHEFKVPAIIWFDYTEPKGVTTQIERFARTVGSVPLGSVLRVTLNANPSSLGKPDPSELSVEIDGEESSDRAVKPTIQEWRLARFKERLGALFPSGLTAEGMSFKTYGPSLLRALKLVVEKEMLSFRDRRVVWALGTHYADGQAMVTATLVVCAAPDTSIEGLVKEWEFYSTPDLPHRLDLPALSTLERLTMESHEDPREKMPFDLPKSDMGEDPFSVFKKFYRIYPHFSRVEL
;
A
#
# COMPACT_ATOMS: atom_id res chain seq x y z
N MET A 1 18.19 11.27 -13.12
CA MET A 1 18.47 10.39 -11.96
C MET A 1 17.30 9.42 -11.88
N SER A 2 17.50 8.16 -12.22
CA SER A 2 16.42 7.16 -12.39
C SER A 2 15.54 7.08 -11.15
N ALA A 3 14.22 7.27 -11.30
CA ALA A 3 13.19 7.07 -10.27
C ALA A 3 12.97 5.58 -9.92
N GLY A 4 14.02 4.76 -10.06
CA GLY A 4 13.99 3.31 -9.99
C GLY A 4 15.12 2.71 -9.16
N SER A 5 15.62 3.40 -8.13
CA SER A 5 16.44 2.72 -7.10
C SER A 5 15.52 1.93 -6.15
N SER A 6 14.66 1.06 -6.69
CA SER A 6 13.94 0.11 -5.86
C SER A 6 14.92 -0.98 -5.48
N LEU A 7 15.03 -1.27 -4.17
CA LEU A 7 15.64 -2.51 -3.71
C LEU A 7 15.02 -3.66 -4.53
N PRO A 8 15.83 -4.58 -5.09
CA PRO A 8 15.32 -5.78 -5.73
C PRO A 8 14.20 -6.43 -4.89
N TYR A 9 13.15 -6.94 -5.51
CA TYR A 9 11.98 -7.51 -4.78
C TYR A 9 12.36 -8.56 -3.74
N ARG A 10 13.46 -9.30 -3.96
CA ARG A 10 14.01 -10.29 -3.02
C ARG A 10 14.53 -9.70 -1.71
N LEU A 11 14.67 -8.38 -1.64
CA LEU A 11 15.13 -7.63 -0.48
C LEU A 11 13.98 -6.80 0.14
N ARG A 12 12.73 -7.05 -0.26
CA ARG A 12 11.55 -6.31 0.19
C ARG A 12 10.52 -7.26 0.82
N PRO A 13 10.83 -7.88 1.98
CA PRO A 13 9.97 -8.87 2.60
C PRO A 13 8.60 -8.29 2.96
N ASN A 14 8.52 -7.03 3.36
CA ASN A 14 7.24 -6.43 3.73
C ASN A 14 6.33 -6.18 2.51
N LYS A 15 6.87 -5.68 1.39
CA LYS A 15 6.13 -5.59 0.12
C LYS A 15 5.67 -6.97 -0.38
N ALA A 16 6.46 -8.02 -0.16
CA ALA A 16 6.06 -9.37 -0.52
C ALA A 16 4.85 -9.86 0.32
N VAL A 17 4.87 -9.63 1.64
CA VAL A 17 3.72 -9.93 2.51
C VAL A 17 2.50 -9.11 2.14
N ASP A 18 2.65 -7.80 1.89
CA ASP A 18 1.58 -6.92 1.45
C ASP A 18 0.86 -7.44 0.21
N ARG A 19 1.65 -7.91 -0.77
CA ARG A 19 1.15 -8.52 -1.99
C ARG A 19 0.41 -9.83 -1.73
N GLU A 20 0.98 -10.74 -0.93
CA GLU A 20 0.32 -11.99 -0.58
C GLU A 20 -0.98 -11.77 0.20
N LEU A 21 -1.05 -10.76 1.07
CA LEU A 21 -2.30 -10.34 1.72
C LEU A 21 -3.33 -9.89 0.69
N PHE A 22 -2.95 -9.06 -0.29
CA PHE A 22 -3.87 -8.65 -1.34
C PHE A 22 -4.34 -9.83 -2.20
N LEU A 23 -3.44 -10.73 -2.60
CA LEU A 23 -3.81 -11.95 -3.34
C LEU A 23 -4.73 -12.86 -2.53
N SER A 24 -4.48 -13.01 -1.23
CA SER A 24 -5.33 -13.76 -0.31
C SER A 24 -6.73 -13.13 -0.18
N LEU A 25 -6.82 -11.80 -0.13
CA LEU A 25 -8.10 -11.10 -0.16
C LEU A 25 -8.85 -11.38 -1.46
N LEU A 26 -8.19 -11.28 -2.62
CA LEU A 26 -8.81 -11.57 -3.91
C LEU A 26 -9.30 -13.03 -3.97
N MET A 27 -8.51 -14.00 -3.51
CA MET A 27 -8.95 -15.40 -3.45
C MET A 27 -10.19 -15.60 -2.59
N ARG A 28 -10.31 -14.84 -1.49
CA ARG A 28 -11.49 -14.88 -0.62
C ARG A 28 -12.73 -14.27 -1.30
N LEU A 29 -12.54 -13.19 -2.05
CA LEU A 29 -13.60 -12.52 -2.80
C LEU A 29 -14.01 -13.27 -4.08
N ALA A 30 -13.13 -14.12 -4.63
CA ALA A 30 -13.31 -14.78 -5.92
C ALA A 30 -14.65 -15.50 -6.08
N PRO A 31 -15.11 -16.35 -5.13
CA PRO A 31 -16.38 -17.06 -5.28
C PRO A 31 -17.60 -16.13 -5.26
N ALA A 32 -17.58 -15.09 -4.42
CA ALA A 32 -18.69 -14.15 -4.27
C ALA A 32 -18.81 -13.19 -5.46
N LEU A 33 -17.68 -12.79 -6.03
CA LEU A 33 -17.61 -11.78 -7.08
C LEU A 33 -17.41 -12.37 -8.49
N SER A 34 -17.14 -13.68 -8.63
CA SER A 34 -16.73 -14.29 -9.91
C SER A 34 -15.52 -13.57 -10.53
N LEU A 35 -14.47 -13.39 -9.73
CA LEU A 35 -13.31 -12.57 -10.12
C LEU A 35 -12.61 -13.06 -11.39
N GLU A 36 -12.74 -14.34 -11.77
CA GLU A 36 -12.18 -14.88 -13.01
C GLU A 36 -12.70 -14.19 -14.28
N LYS A 37 -13.82 -13.47 -14.18
CA LYS A 37 -14.44 -12.71 -15.27
C LYS A 37 -14.00 -11.24 -15.30
N TYR A 38 -13.21 -10.79 -14.33
CA TYR A 38 -12.84 -9.39 -14.17
C TYR A 38 -11.69 -9.03 -15.11
N GLN A 39 -11.59 -7.74 -15.40
CA GLN A 39 -10.40 -7.14 -15.98
C GLN A 39 -9.45 -6.71 -14.85
N TYR A 40 -8.16 -6.98 -15.00
CA TYR A 40 -7.13 -6.42 -14.10
C TYR A 40 -6.42 -5.25 -14.77
N VAL A 41 -6.28 -4.13 -14.05
CA VAL A 41 -5.51 -2.96 -14.50
C VAL A 41 -4.51 -2.59 -13.42
N GLY A 42 -3.26 -2.36 -13.80
CA GLY A 42 -2.25 -1.95 -12.82
C GLY A 42 -0.91 -1.55 -13.44
N LEU A 43 0.05 -1.34 -12.56
CA LEU A 43 1.43 -0.96 -12.87
C LEU A 43 2.35 -2.15 -12.56
N GLY A 44 2.95 -2.76 -13.58
CA GLY A 44 3.67 -4.03 -13.42
C GLY A 44 5.18 -3.94 -13.25
N GLY A 45 5.75 -2.73 -13.40
CA GLY A 45 7.19 -2.53 -13.53
C GLY A 45 7.78 -3.33 -14.70
N PRO A 46 9.11 -3.46 -14.80
CA PRO A 46 9.75 -4.09 -15.96
C PRO A 46 9.56 -5.61 -16.08
N PHE A 47 9.07 -6.27 -15.02
CA PHE A 47 9.02 -7.73 -14.91
C PHE A 47 7.60 -8.30 -14.75
N LEU A 48 6.58 -7.45 -14.59
CA LEU A 48 5.17 -7.87 -14.54
C LEU A 48 4.88 -8.93 -13.44
N GLU A 49 5.62 -8.89 -12.33
CA GLU A 49 5.54 -9.92 -11.28
C GLU A 49 4.15 -9.95 -10.63
N ASP A 50 3.56 -8.78 -10.38
CA ASP A 50 2.21 -8.67 -9.81
C ASP A 50 1.17 -9.28 -10.77
N PHE A 51 1.30 -9.03 -12.07
CA PHE A 51 0.43 -9.60 -13.11
C PHE A 51 0.56 -11.12 -13.17
N ARG A 52 1.79 -11.64 -13.11
CA ARG A 52 2.06 -13.07 -13.08
C ARG A 52 1.38 -13.75 -11.90
N LEU A 53 1.48 -13.14 -10.71
CA LEU A 53 0.90 -13.69 -9.48
C LEU A 53 -0.64 -13.60 -9.45
N VAL A 54 -1.21 -12.47 -9.88
CA VAL A 54 -2.67 -12.29 -9.99
C VAL A 54 -3.25 -13.32 -10.95
N HIS A 55 -2.66 -13.48 -12.14
CA HIS A 55 -3.11 -14.49 -13.10
C HIS A 55 -2.97 -15.92 -12.56
N ALA A 56 -1.84 -16.26 -11.94
CA ALA A 56 -1.63 -17.58 -11.37
C ALA A 56 -2.65 -17.95 -10.28
N ARG A 57 -3.15 -16.97 -9.52
CA ARG A 57 -4.14 -17.19 -8.46
C ARG A 57 -5.59 -17.18 -8.96
N LEU A 58 -5.94 -16.26 -9.86
CA LEU A 58 -7.32 -16.01 -10.26
C LEU A 58 -7.68 -16.48 -11.68
N GLY A 59 -6.70 -16.79 -12.52
CA GLY A 59 -6.94 -17.20 -13.91
C GLY A 59 -7.51 -16.10 -14.81
N LEU A 60 -7.24 -14.82 -14.51
CA LEU A 60 -7.81 -13.69 -15.26
C LEU A 60 -7.41 -13.73 -16.75
N LYS A 61 -8.41 -13.49 -17.61
CA LYS A 61 -8.27 -13.54 -19.07
C LYS A 61 -7.96 -12.19 -19.72
N VAL A 62 -8.21 -11.10 -19.02
CA VAL A 62 -8.00 -9.73 -19.53
C VAL A 62 -7.21 -8.95 -18.49
N MET A 63 -5.96 -8.63 -18.79
CA MET A 63 -5.09 -7.86 -17.91
C MET A 63 -4.39 -6.76 -18.69
N THR A 64 -4.40 -5.54 -18.16
CA THR A 64 -3.79 -4.37 -18.80
C THR A 64 -2.73 -3.79 -17.88
N CYS A 65 -1.47 -3.83 -18.33
CA CYS A 65 -0.35 -3.16 -17.68
C CYS A 65 -0.12 -1.81 -18.35
N VAL A 66 -0.26 -0.74 -17.57
CA VAL A 66 -0.01 0.63 -18.05
C VAL A 66 1.37 1.06 -17.57
N GLU A 67 2.14 1.72 -18.42
CA GLU A 67 3.48 2.19 -18.11
C GLU A 67 3.75 3.50 -18.86
N ALA A 68 4.27 4.50 -18.16
CA ALA A 68 4.57 5.81 -18.74
C ALA A 68 6.02 5.90 -19.25
N GLU A 69 6.94 5.17 -18.63
CA GLU A 69 8.36 5.22 -18.97
C GLU A 69 8.69 4.27 -20.13
N GLU A 70 9.15 4.82 -21.25
CA GLU A 70 9.32 4.09 -22.52
C GLU A 70 10.27 2.89 -22.38
N GLN A 71 11.36 3.05 -21.63
CA GLN A 71 12.34 1.98 -21.42
C GLN A 71 11.78 0.85 -20.55
N VAL A 72 10.93 1.17 -19.57
CA VAL A 72 10.26 0.15 -18.75
C VAL A 72 9.22 -0.57 -19.59
N HIS A 73 8.48 0.15 -20.43
CA HIS A 73 7.51 -0.43 -21.35
C HIS A 73 8.14 -1.43 -22.34
N LYS A 74 9.28 -1.07 -22.95
CA LYS A 74 10.06 -1.99 -23.80
C LYS A 74 10.47 -3.25 -23.06
N ARG A 75 10.85 -3.14 -21.79
CA ARG A 75 11.18 -4.29 -20.93
C ARG A 75 9.95 -5.11 -20.57
N GLN A 76 8.79 -4.50 -20.37
CA GLN A 76 7.53 -5.22 -20.15
C GLN A 76 7.16 -6.06 -21.36
N GLN A 77 7.26 -5.51 -22.57
CA GLN A 77 6.99 -6.25 -23.80
C GLN A 77 7.89 -7.48 -23.94
N PHE A 78 9.18 -7.35 -23.63
CA PHE A 78 10.12 -8.46 -23.65
C PHE A 78 9.85 -9.50 -22.54
N ASN A 79 9.58 -9.05 -21.31
CA ASN A 79 9.39 -9.93 -20.15
C ASN A 79 7.94 -10.41 -19.97
N CYS A 80 7.04 -10.12 -20.92
CA CYS A 80 5.61 -10.40 -20.78
C CYS A 80 5.36 -11.88 -20.51
N PRO A 81 4.94 -12.26 -19.29
CA PRO A 81 4.92 -13.67 -18.90
C PRO A 81 3.71 -14.42 -19.44
N ILE A 82 2.65 -13.70 -19.83
CA ILE A 82 1.34 -14.27 -20.14
C ILE A 82 0.74 -13.49 -21.31
N ALA A 83 0.24 -14.20 -22.32
CA ALA A 83 -0.30 -13.61 -23.54
C ALA A 83 -1.56 -12.74 -23.31
N SER A 84 -2.29 -12.94 -22.21
CA SER A 84 -3.45 -12.12 -21.84
C SER A 84 -3.11 -10.76 -21.23
N ILE A 85 -1.81 -10.44 -21.08
CA ILE A 85 -1.34 -9.14 -20.61
C ILE A 85 -1.14 -8.22 -21.81
N GLU A 86 -1.96 -7.18 -21.89
CA GLU A 86 -1.74 -6.06 -22.78
C GLU A 86 -0.86 -5.02 -22.07
N CYS A 87 0.33 -4.74 -22.61
CA CYS A 87 1.18 -3.66 -22.12
C CYS A 87 0.90 -2.40 -22.94
N ILE A 88 0.58 -1.29 -22.28
CA ILE A 88 0.20 -0.02 -22.92
C ILE A 88 1.15 1.10 -22.46
N HIS A 89 1.77 1.79 -23.42
CA HIS A 89 2.62 2.96 -23.14
C HIS A 89 1.78 4.23 -22.97
N ARG A 90 1.28 4.47 -21.75
CA ARG A 90 0.47 5.64 -21.35
C ARG A 90 0.65 5.88 -19.85
N THR A 91 0.21 7.05 -19.36
CA THR A 91 0.00 7.20 -17.91
C THR A 91 -1.26 6.42 -17.48
N LEU A 92 -1.33 6.05 -16.20
CA LEU A 92 -2.53 5.38 -15.66
C LEU A 92 -3.74 6.32 -15.74
N GLU A 93 -3.51 7.62 -15.57
CA GLU A 93 -4.48 8.68 -15.72
C GLU A 93 -5.05 8.69 -17.14
N ASP A 94 -4.20 8.84 -18.17
CA ASP A 94 -4.66 8.87 -19.57
C ASP A 94 -5.39 7.59 -19.99
N TYR A 95 -4.94 6.43 -19.46
CA TYR A 95 -5.63 5.17 -19.71
C TYR A 95 -7.04 5.17 -19.13
N LEU A 96 -7.18 5.47 -17.83
CA LEU A 96 -8.47 5.43 -17.15
C LEU A 96 -9.44 6.53 -17.65
N ASP A 97 -8.95 7.70 -18.07
CA ASP A 97 -9.81 8.76 -18.65
C ASP A 97 -10.34 8.39 -20.04
N GLY A 98 -9.61 7.57 -20.79
CA GLY A 98 -10.01 7.08 -22.11
C GLY A 98 -10.66 5.69 -22.12
N HIS A 99 -10.87 5.06 -20.96
CA HIS A 99 -11.32 3.68 -20.86
C HIS A 99 -12.64 3.54 -20.11
N GLU A 100 -13.63 2.97 -20.80
CA GLU A 100 -14.93 2.65 -20.20
C GLU A 100 -14.95 1.18 -19.75
N PHE A 101 -15.12 0.96 -18.45
CA PHE A 101 -15.21 -0.38 -17.86
C PHE A 101 -16.61 -0.97 -18.07
N LYS A 102 -16.72 -1.95 -18.97
CA LYS A 102 -17.99 -2.68 -19.24
C LYS A 102 -18.24 -3.83 -18.28
N VAL A 103 -17.19 -4.29 -17.61
CA VAL A 103 -17.23 -5.34 -16.58
C VAL A 103 -16.53 -4.82 -15.33
N PRO A 104 -16.88 -5.35 -14.14
CA PRO A 104 -16.15 -5.03 -12.93
C PRO A 104 -14.64 -5.29 -13.07
N ALA A 105 -13.85 -4.44 -12.44
CA ALA A 105 -12.40 -4.45 -12.59
C ALA A 105 -11.70 -4.59 -11.24
N ILE A 106 -10.51 -5.18 -11.28
CA ILE A 106 -9.52 -5.08 -10.20
C ILE A 106 -8.50 -4.04 -10.66
N ILE A 107 -8.42 -2.90 -9.97
CA ILE A 107 -7.49 -1.82 -10.34
C ILE A 107 -6.50 -1.59 -9.21
N TRP A 108 -5.20 -1.72 -9.49
CA TRP A 108 -4.14 -1.44 -8.54
C TRP A 108 -3.33 -0.19 -8.95
N PHE A 109 -3.57 0.90 -8.23
CA PHE A 109 -2.83 2.14 -8.28
C PHE A 109 -1.52 2.03 -7.46
N ASP A 110 -0.47 1.38 -7.99
CA ASP A 110 0.84 1.25 -7.32
C ASP A 110 1.68 2.55 -7.42
N TYR A 111 1.20 3.65 -6.84
CA TYR A 111 1.92 4.92 -6.87
C TYR A 111 3.15 4.89 -5.96
N THR A 112 4.32 4.80 -6.59
CA THR A 112 5.61 4.80 -5.89
C THR A 112 6.21 6.19 -5.75
N GLU A 113 5.81 7.12 -6.62
CA GLU A 113 6.33 8.49 -6.63
C GLU A 113 5.79 9.31 -5.45
N PRO A 114 6.68 9.95 -4.65
CA PRO A 114 6.26 10.81 -3.54
C PRO A 114 5.56 12.11 -3.97
N LYS A 115 5.72 12.51 -5.23
CA LYS A 115 5.09 13.73 -5.76
C LYS A 115 3.65 13.42 -6.16
N GLY A 116 2.76 14.41 -6.02
CA GLY A 116 1.37 14.27 -6.46
C GLY A 116 0.47 13.46 -5.53
N VAL A 117 0.80 13.33 -4.24
CA VAL A 117 -0.04 12.58 -3.29
C VAL A 117 -1.51 13.02 -3.29
N THR A 118 -1.77 14.32 -3.43
CA THR A 118 -3.13 14.87 -3.52
C THR A 118 -3.84 14.38 -4.77
N THR A 119 -3.22 14.52 -5.95
CA THR A 119 -3.80 14.09 -7.23
C THR A 119 -3.98 12.57 -7.29
N GLN A 120 -3.08 11.80 -6.69
CA GLN A 120 -3.17 10.35 -6.57
C GLN A 120 -4.39 9.92 -5.73
N ILE A 121 -4.61 10.57 -4.57
CA ILE A 121 -5.77 10.34 -3.70
C ILE A 121 -7.07 10.72 -4.42
N GLU A 122 -7.11 11.91 -5.03
CA GLU A 122 -8.28 12.38 -5.78
C GLU A 122 -8.60 11.47 -6.97
N ARG A 123 -7.58 10.97 -7.67
CA ARG A 123 -7.75 10.02 -8.76
C ARG A 123 -8.37 8.72 -8.24
N PHE A 124 -7.81 8.13 -7.19
CA PHE A 124 -8.33 6.92 -6.58
C PHE A 124 -9.79 7.09 -6.14
N ALA A 125 -10.11 8.20 -5.47
CA ALA A 125 -11.46 8.50 -5.01
C ALA A 125 -12.45 8.60 -6.18
N ARG A 126 -12.14 9.40 -7.21
CA ARG A 126 -12.99 9.53 -8.42
C ARG A 126 -13.22 8.20 -9.14
N THR A 127 -12.24 7.29 -9.10
CA THR A 127 -12.41 5.96 -9.71
C THR A 127 -13.52 5.15 -9.04
N VAL A 128 -13.76 5.32 -7.74
CA VAL A 128 -14.86 4.64 -7.02
C VAL A 128 -16.22 4.94 -7.66
N GLY A 129 -16.41 6.16 -8.14
CA GLY A 129 -17.65 6.61 -8.78
C GLY A 129 -17.84 6.16 -10.23
N SER A 130 -16.74 5.83 -10.93
CA SER A 130 -16.77 5.55 -12.38
C SER A 130 -16.70 4.05 -12.73
N VAL A 131 -16.23 3.20 -11.81
CA VAL A 131 -16.18 1.76 -12.06
C VAL A 131 -17.53 1.06 -11.83
N PRO A 132 -17.78 -0.10 -12.48
CA PRO A 132 -18.94 -0.94 -12.19
C PRO A 132 -18.95 -1.46 -10.75
N LEU A 133 -20.14 -1.74 -10.24
CA LEU A 133 -20.33 -2.40 -8.94
C LEU A 133 -19.65 -3.78 -8.93
N GLY A 134 -19.10 -4.17 -7.79
CA GLY A 134 -18.26 -5.34 -7.61
C GLY A 134 -16.77 -5.08 -7.80
N SER A 135 -16.38 -3.94 -8.40
CA SER A 135 -14.97 -3.63 -8.66
C SER A 135 -14.14 -3.54 -7.38
N VAL A 136 -12.91 -4.04 -7.45
CA VAL A 136 -11.93 -4.02 -6.35
C VAL A 136 -10.86 -2.98 -6.67
N LEU A 137 -10.73 -1.96 -5.84
CA LEU A 137 -9.73 -0.90 -6.03
C LEU A 137 -8.68 -0.98 -4.93
N ARG A 138 -7.41 -0.97 -5.32
CA ARG A 138 -6.27 -0.93 -4.41
C ARG A 138 -5.37 0.24 -4.75
N VAL A 139 -4.91 0.96 -3.74
CA VAL A 139 -3.90 2.01 -3.90
C VAL A 139 -2.71 1.72 -3.01
N THR A 140 -1.52 2.04 -3.52
CA THR A 140 -0.28 2.13 -2.77
C THR A 140 0.19 3.57 -2.86
N LEU A 141 0.56 4.17 -1.73
CA LEU A 141 1.04 5.55 -1.65
C LEU A 141 2.36 5.61 -0.89
N ASN A 142 3.19 6.57 -1.27
CA ASN A 142 4.41 6.89 -0.55
C ASN A 142 4.08 7.49 0.83
N ALA A 143 4.50 6.81 1.89
CA ALA A 143 4.30 7.20 3.28
C ALA A 143 5.61 7.61 3.97
N ASN A 144 6.64 8.00 3.20
CA ASN A 144 7.85 8.55 3.79
C ASN A 144 7.65 10.03 4.13
N PRO A 145 7.73 10.47 5.40
CA PRO A 145 7.51 11.86 5.77
C PRO A 145 8.54 12.83 5.18
N SER A 146 9.73 12.35 4.74
CA SER A 146 10.68 13.19 4.01
C SER A 146 10.17 13.64 2.64
N SER A 147 9.12 12.99 2.11
CA SER A 147 8.45 13.39 0.87
C SER A 147 7.77 14.76 0.98
N LEU A 148 7.45 15.20 2.20
CA LEU A 148 6.88 16.54 2.49
C LEU A 148 7.91 17.66 2.29
N GLY A 149 9.19 17.31 2.19
CA GLY A 149 10.32 18.20 1.94
C GLY A 149 11.40 18.08 3.01
N LYS A 150 12.51 18.78 2.78
CA LYS A 150 13.65 18.86 3.69
C LYS A 150 13.87 20.34 4.03
N PRO A 151 13.41 20.82 5.20
CA PRO A 151 13.68 22.19 5.63
C PRO A 151 15.18 22.38 5.87
N ASP A 152 15.64 23.63 5.81
CA ASP A 152 16.99 23.97 6.26
C ASP A 152 17.09 23.70 7.78
N PRO A 153 18.12 22.99 8.26
CA PRO A 153 18.29 22.74 9.70
C PRO A 153 18.27 24.01 10.55
N SER A 154 18.70 25.16 10.01
CA SER A 154 18.69 26.45 10.70
C SER A 154 17.29 27.03 10.93
N GLU A 155 16.29 26.58 10.18
CA GLU A 155 14.88 26.99 10.29
C GLU A 155 14.09 26.17 11.31
N LEU A 156 14.69 25.12 11.87
CA LEU A 156 14.02 24.21 12.81
C LEU A 156 14.49 24.43 14.24
N SER A 157 13.56 24.25 15.18
CA SER A 157 13.93 23.98 16.57
C SER A 157 14.31 22.51 16.74
N VAL A 158 15.31 22.25 17.56
CA VAL A 158 15.71 20.88 17.94
C VAL A 158 15.30 20.61 19.38
N GLU A 159 14.91 19.36 19.65
CA GLU A 159 14.66 18.84 20.98
C GLU A 159 15.55 17.61 21.15
N ILE A 160 16.39 17.61 22.18
CA ILE A 160 17.30 16.51 22.50
C ILE A 160 17.08 16.18 23.97
N ASP A 161 16.76 14.92 24.27
CA ASP A 161 16.56 14.42 25.64
C ASP A 161 15.55 15.22 26.49
N GLY A 162 14.52 15.80 25.84
CA GLY A 162 13.48 16.60 26.49
C GLY A 162 13.88 18.05 26.78
N GLU A 163 15.06 18.48 26.35
CA GLU A 163 15.49 19.88 26.35
C GLU A 163 15.24 20.51 24.98
N GLU A 164 14.38 21.54 24.95
CA GLU A 164 14.09 22.31 23.74
C GLU A 164 15.16 23.38 23.50
N SER A 165 15.54 23.59 22.23
CA SER A 165 16.41 24.71 21.85
C SER A 165 15.82 26.05 22.28
N SER A 166 16.67 27.01 22.65
CA SER A 166 16.27 28.37 23.05
C SER A 166 15.31 29.09 22.09
N ASP A 167 15.39 28.72 20.81
CA ASP A 167 14.67 29.30 19.68
C ASP A 167 13.38 28.55 19.32
N ARG A 168 12.97 27.57 20.15
CA ARG A 168 11.69 26.86 20.04
C ARG A 168 10.47 27.78 20.01
N ALA A 169 10.50 28.88 20.75
CA ALA A 169 9.41 29.86 20.78
C ALA A 169 9.17 30.53 19.41
N VAL A 170 10.14 30.43 18.49
CA VAL A 170 10.11 31.10 17.17
C VAL A 170 10.15 30.09 16.02
N LYS A 171 10.81 28.94 16.18
CA LYS A 171 11.00 27.94 15.14
C LYS A 171 10.17 26.67 15.36
N PRO A 172 9.56 26.11 14.29
CA PRO A 172 8.81 24.85 14.40
C PRO A 172 9.73 23.64 14.55
N THR A 173 9.20 22.55 15.11
CA THR A 173 9.85 21.23 14.98
C THR A 173 9.74 20.73 13.54
N ILE A 174 10.55 19.71 13.19
CA ILE A 174 10.44 19.06 11.88
C ILE A 174 9.04 18.47 11.64
N GLN A 175 8.37 17.97 12.69
CA GLN A 175 7.04 17.41 12.61
C GLN A 175 5.97 18.49 12.36
N GLU A 176 6.07 19.64 13.02
CA GLU A 176 5.17 20.79 12.81
C GLU A 176 5.34 21.37 11.41
N TRP A 177 6.59 21.53 10.96
CA TRP A 177 6.89 21.96 9.60
C TRP A 177 6.28 21.00 8.57
N ARG A 178 6.43 19.69 8.79
CA ARG A 178 5.82 18.65 7.93
C ARG A 178 4.30 18.70 7.95
N LEU A 179 3.68 18.90 9.11
CA LEU A 179 2.23 19.03 9.24
C LEU A 179 1.73 20.21 8.40
N ALA A 180 2.40 21.36 8.47
CA ALA A 180 2.06 22.53 7.67
C ALA A 180 2.16 22.24 6.17
N ARG A 181 3.22 21.57 5.72
CA ARG A 181 3.38 21.16 4.31
C ARG A 181 2.35 20.15 3.86
N PHE A 182 2.00 19.21 4.73
CA PHE A 182 0.97 18.22 4.43
C PHE A 182 -0.40 18.88 4.30
N LYS A 183 -0.71 19.82 5.20
CA LYS A 183 -1.93 20.65 5.15
C LYS A 183 -1.99 21.52 3.90
N GLU A 184 -0.89 22.17 3.53
CA GLU A 184 -0.78 22.94 2.29
C GLU A 184 -1.06 22.07 1.06
N ARG A 185 -0.44 20.89 0.97
CA ARG A 185 -0.62 19.98 -0.17
C ARG A 185 -2.05 19.45 -0.31
N LEU A 186 -2.69 19.10 0.80
CA LEU A 186 -4.05 18.55 0.79
C LEU A 186 -5.13 19.64 0.69
N GLY A 187 -4.84 20.87 1.12
CA GLY A 187 -5.82 21.97 1.12
C GLY A 187 -7.11 21.59 1.86
N ALA A 188 -8.24 21.69 1.17
CA ALA A 188 -9.57 21.36 1.71
C ALA A 188 -9.80 19.86 2.01
N LEU A 189 -8.87 19.00 1.58
CA LEU A 189 -8.90 17.56 1.82
C LEU A 189 -8.17 17.15 3.10
N PHE A 190 -7.58 18.10 3.82
CA PHE A 190 -6.85 17.82 5.06
C PHE A 190 -7.80 17.34 6.19
N PRO A 191 -7.54 16.17 6.81
CA PRO A 191 -8.35 15.68 7.92
C PRO A 191 -8.24 16.55 9.19
N SER A 192 -9.38 16.82 9.81
CA SER A 192 -9.43 17.53 11.10
C SER A 192 -8.75 16.72 12.22
N GLY A 193 -8.09 17.41 13.14
CA GLY A 193 -7.48 16.76 14.32
C GLY A 193 -6.21 15.95 14.04
N LEU A 194 -5.59 16.08 12.86
CA LEU A 194 -4.19 15.65 12.68
C LEU A 194 -3.24 16.66 13.34
N THR A 195 -2.26 16.15 14.08
CA THR A 195 -1.26 16.93 14.82
C THR A 195 0.15 16.60 14.32
N ALA A 196 1.15 17.31 14.84
CA ALA A 196 2.56 17.08 14.50
C ALA A 196 3.00 15.64 14.84
N GLU A 197 2.42 15.02 15.88
CA GLU A 197 2.68 13.63 16.25
C GLU A 197 2.40 12.65 15.10
N GLY A 198 1.49 13.01 14.18
CA GLY A 198 1.18 12.25 12.98
C GLY A 198 2.26 12.29 11.89
N MET A 199 3.32 13.09 12.04
CA MET A 199 4.29 13.38 10.96
C MET A 199 5.66 12.72 11.18
N SER A 200 5.71 11.65 11.98
CA SER A 200 6.88 10.80 12.15
C SER A 200 6.93 9.69 11.10
N PHE A 201 8.06 8.99 10.99
CA PHE A 201 8.19 7.83 10.09
C PHE A 201 7.14 6.75 10.38
N LYS A 202 6.80 6.56 11.66
CA LYS A 202 5.82 5.57 12.13
C LYS A 202 4.37 5.99 11.90
N THR A 203 4.08 7.29 11.96
CA THR A 203 2.71 7.81 12.08
C THR A 203 2.23 8.57 10.83
N TYR A 204 3.13 8.90 9.90
CA TYR A 204 2.74 9.57 8.65
C TYR A 204 1.89 8.69 7.73
N GLY A 205 2.18 7.39 7.64
CA GLY A 205 1.35 6.44 6.91
C GLY A 205 -0.13 6.44 7.35
N PRO A 206 -0.44 6.22 8.64
CA PRO A 206 -1.81 6.33 9.15
C PRO A 206 -2.45 7.70 8.90
N SER A 207 -1.69 8.79 9.04
CA SER A 207 -2.19 10.14 8.74
C SER A 207 -2.59 10.29 7.27
N LEU A 208 -1.81 9.69 6.36
CA LEU A 208 -2.08 9.66 4.93
C LEU A 208 -3.31 8.80 4.59
N LEU A 209 -3.45 7.63 5.22
CA LEU A 209 -4.62 6.77 5.07
C LEU A 209 -5.90 7.43 5.58
N ARG A 210 -5.82 8.23 6.64
CA ARG A 210 -6.95 9.05 7.12
C ARG A 210 -7.36 10.09 6.09
N ALA A 211 -6.40 10.73 5.40
CA ALA A 211 -6.68 11.65 4.30
C ALA A 211 -7.34 10.91 3.12
N LEU A 212 -6.77 9.80 2.68
CA LEU A 212 -7.35 8.96 1.63
C LEU A 212 -8.81 8.59 1.93
N LYS A 213 -9.07 8.07 3.14
CA LYS A 213 -10.40 7.66 3.57
C LYS A 213 -11.38 8.83 3.54
N LEU A 214 -11.00 10.00 4.06
CA LEU A 214 -11.84 11.20 4.05
C LEU A 214 -12.22 11.62 2.63
N VAL A 215 -11.29 11.57 1.68
CA VAL A 215 -11.57 11.96 0.29
C VAL A 215 -12.50 10.96 -0.38
N VAL A 216 -12.28 9.66 -0.17
CA VAL A 216 -13.18 8.60 -0.67
C VAL A 216 -14.58 8.75 -0.07
N GLU A 217 -14.70 8.98 1.24
CA GLU A 217 -16.00 9.16 1.90
C GLU A 217 -16.73 10.41 1.39
N LYS A 218 -16.02 11.52 1.17
CA LYS A 218 -16.60 12.72 0.55
C LYS A 218 -17.10 12.46 -0.86
N GLU A 219 -16.30 11.76 -1.68
CA GLU A 219 -16.68 11.39 -3.05
C GLU A 219 -17.96 10.53 -3.05
N MET A 220 -18.05 9.60 -2.10
CA MET A 220 -19.20 8.72 -1.95
C MET A 220 -20.51 9.44 -1.61
N LEU A 221 -20.48 10.65 -1.05
CA LEU A 221 -21.69 11.45 -0.81
C LEU A 221 -22.42 11.83 -2.11
N SER A 222 -21.71 11.83 -3.25
CA SER A 222 -22.28 12.10 -4.56
C SER A 222 -23.07 10.92 -5.14
N PHE A 223 -23.02 9.74 -4.53
CA PHE A 223 -23.64 8.53 -5.04
C PHE A 223 -24.64 7.93 -4.03
N ARG A 224 -25.80 7.50 -4.53
CA ARG A 224 -26.87 6.90 -3.71
C ARG A 224 -27.05 5.39 -3.93
N ASP A 225 -26.60 4.90 -5.08
CA ASP A 225 -26.74 3.52 -5.55
C ASP A 225 -25.62 2.60 -5.04
N ARG A 226 -24.53 3.17 -4.52
CA ARG A 226 -23.31 2.45 -4.17
C ARG A 226 -22.76 2.86 -2.81
N ARG A 227 -21.91 1.99 -2.27
CA ARG A 227 -21.10 2.21 -1.08
C ARG A 227 -19.70 1.60 -1.28
N VAL A 228 -18.77 1.96 -0.42
CA VAL A 228 -17.45 1.31 -0.37
C VAL A 228 -17.34 0.41 0.85
N VAL A 229 -16.70 -0.74 0.66
CA VAL A 229 -16.31 -1.65 1.74
C VAL A 229 -14.79 -1.72 1.76
N TRP A 230 -14.15 -1.09 2.74
CA TRP A 230 -12.72 -1.25 2.99
C TRP A 230 -12.44 -2.68 3.43
N ALA A 231 -11.39 -3.30 2.90
CA ALA A 231 -11.11 -4.72 3.11
C ALA A 231 -9.69 -5.02 3.61
N LEU A 232 -8.72 -4.17 3.26
CA LEU A 232 -7.32 -4.32 3.66
C LEU A 232 -6.66 -2.95 3.70
N GLY A 233 -6.00 -2.62 4.81
CA GLY A 233 -5.08 -1.50 4.92
C GLY A 233 -3.72 -2.02 5.41
N THR A 234 -2.63 -1.55 4.82
CA THR A 234 -1.28 -1.92 5.29
C THR A 234 -0.37 -0.70 5.39
N HIS A 235 0.60 -0.77 6.28
CA HIS A 235 1.68 0.20 6.42
C HIS A 235 2.99 -0.56 6.61
N TYR A 236 3.95 -0.33 5.74
CA TYR A 236 5.21 -1.08 5.74
C TYR A 236 6.39 -0.24 5.31
N ALA A 237 7.61 -0.72 5.61
CA ALA A 237 8.83 -0.09 5.15
C ALA A 237 9.87 -1.15 4.72
N ASP A 238 10.36 -1.03 3.49
CA ASP A 238 11.53 -1.77 3.00
C ASP A 238 12.57 -0.76 2.46
N GLY A 239 13.06 0.13 3.35
CA GLY A 239 13.85 1.31 3.00
C GLY A 239 13.02 2.54 2.58
N GLN A 240 11.78 2.32 2.16
CA GLN A 240 10.81 3.38 1.89
C GLN A 240 9.47 3.01 2.54
N ALA A 241 8.96 3.90 3.40
CA ALA A 241 7.65 3.72 4.02
C ALA A 241 6.54 3.89 2.97
N MET A 242 5.60 2.95 2.94
CA MET A 242 4.48 2.89 2.02
C MET A 242 3.22 2.50 2.77
N VAL A 243 2.08 3.04 2.35
CA VAL A 243 0.78 2.56 2.79
C VAL A 243 0.00 1.99 1.63
N THR A 244 -0.87 1.02 1.93
CA THR A 244 -1.86 0.54 0.96
C THR A 244 -3.26 0.54 1.55
N ALA A 245 -4.25 0.66 0.68
CA ALA A 245 -5.63 0.46 1.03
C ALA A 245 -6.38 -0.20 -0.12
N THR A 246 -7.20 -1.19 0.20
CA THR A 246 -8.07 -1.90 -0.75
C THR A 246 -9.52 -1.74 -0.32
N LEU A 247 -10.38 -1.42 -1.27
CA LEU A 247 -11.84 -1.39 -1.10
C LEU A 247 -12.55 -2.17 -2.22
N VAL A 248 -13.79 -2.54 -1.95
CA VAL A 248 -14.74 -3.05 -2.94
C VAL A 248 -15.87 -2.03 -3.10
N VAL A 249 -16.24 -1.72 -4.34
CA VAL A 249 -17.39 -0.86 -4.67
C VAL A 249 -18.64 -1.73 -4.71
N CYS A 250 -19.53 -1.60 -3.73
CA CYS A 250 -20.72 -2.45 -3.61
C CYS A 250 -22.00 -1.67 -3.91
N ALA A 251 -23.06 -2.37 -4.29
CA ALA A 251 -24.40 -1.78 -4.28
C ALA A 251 -24.75 -1.32 -2.86
N ALA A 252 -25.42 -0.19 -2.71
CA ALA A 252 -25.81 0.35 -1.40
C ALA A 252 -26.56 -0.66 -0.48
N PRO A 253 -27.52 -1.47 -0.96
CA PRO A 253 -28.21 -2.44 -0.11
C PRO A 253 -27.40 -3.72 0.17
N ASP A 254 -26.30 -3.96 -0.55
CA ASP A 254 -25.55 -5.21 -0.45
C ASP A 254 -24.55 -5.17 0.73
N THR A 255 -24.77 -6.05 1.70
CA THR A 255 -23.93 -6.23 2.90
C THR A 255 -23.11 -7.52 2.87
N SER A 256 -23.26 -8.36 1.85
CA SER A 256 -22.63 -9.68 1.77
C SER A 256 -21.11 -9.60 1.78
N ILE A 257 -20.53 -8.70 0.95
CA ILE A 257 -19.09 -8.50 0.86
C ILE A 257 -18.50 -7.98 2.18
N GLU A 258 -19.22 -7.14 2.91
CA GLU A 258 -18.76 -6.62 4.19
C GLU A 258 -18.66 -7.71 5.25
N GLY A 259 -19.65 -8.61 5.34
CA GLY A 259 -19.57 -9.78 6.20
C GLY A 259 -18.38 -10.67 5.81
N LEU A 260 -18.26 -10.97 4.51
CA LEU A 260 -17.20 -11.81 3.98
C LEU A 260 -15.80 -11.29 4.31
N VAL A 261 -15.53 -9.98 4.14
CA VAL A 261 -14.21 -9.42 4.44
C VAL A 261 -13.97 -9.29 5.94
N LYS A 262 -14.97 -8.97 6.77
CA LYS A 262 -14.81 -8.83 8.22
C LYS A 262 -14.48 -10.14 8.93
N GLU A 263 -14.93 -11.27 8.39
CA GLU A 263 -14.59 -12.61 8.88
C GLU A 263 -13.17 -13.06 8.49
N TRP A 264 -12.47 -12.30 7.65
CA TRP A 264 -11.11 -12.63 7.26
C TRP A 264 -10.11 -12.23 8.35
N GLU A 265 -9.18 -13.12 8.70
CA GLU A 265 -8.18 -12.90 9.77
C GLU A 265 -7.30 -11.65 9.54
N PHE A 266 -7.11 -11.25 8.28
CA PHE A 266 -6.33 -10.07 7.90
C PHE A 266 -7.19 -8.86 7.51
N TYR A 267 -8.48 -8.87 7.84
CA TYR A 267 -9.31 -7.68 7.72
C TYR A 267 -8.66 -6.48 8.42
N SER A 268 -8.60 -5.37 7.72
CA SER A 268 -8.12 -4.09 8.25
C SER A 268 -8.68 -2.95 7.41
N THR A 269 -8.77 -1.78 8.01
CA THR A 269 -9.26 -0.56 7.35
C THR A 269 -8.15 0.49 7.33
N PRO A 270 -8.34 1.60 6.58
CA PRO A 270 -7.43 2.74 6.66
C PRO A 270 -7.25 3.32 8.09
N ASP A 271 -8.21 3.09 9.00
CA ASP A 271 -8.11 3.57 10.40
C ASP A 271 -7.13 2.74 11.24
N LEU A 272 -7.04 1.44 10.95
CA LEU A 272 -6.19 0.51 11.66
C LEU A 272 -5.50 -0.43 10.65
N PRO A 273 -4.54 0.09 9.86
CA PRO A 273 -3.82 -0.72 8.89
C PRO A 273 -2.93 -1.74 9.60
N HIS A 274 -2.76 -2.92 8.99
CA HIS A 274 -1.72 -3.85 9.43
C HIS A 274 -0.36 -3.22 9.25
N ARG A 275 0.45 -3.25 10.31
CA ARG A 275 1.85 -2.84 10.22
C ARG A 275 2.70 -4.05 9.84
N LEU A 276 3.22 -4.04 8.62
CA LEU A 276 4.08 -5.10 8.12
C LEU A 276 5.53 -4.67 8.40
N ASP A 277 6.03 -5.19 9.51
CA ASP A 277 7.36 -4.88 10.04
C ASP A 277 8.09 -6.19 10.38
N LEU A 278 8.32 -6.98 9.34
CA LEU A 278 8.91 -8.30 9.43
C LEU A 278 10.38 -8.21 9.88
N PRO A 279 10.80 -9.03 10.88
CA PRO A 279 12.21 -9.13 11.23
C PRO A 279 13.03 -9.73 10.10
N ALA A 280 14.29 -9.34 10.01
CA ALA A 280 15.29 -10.08 9.26
C ALA A 280 15.65 -11.33 10.06
N LEU A 281 15.41 -12.51 9.47
CA LEU A 281 15.65 -13.80 10.10
C LEU A 281 16.52 -14.67 9.20
N SER A 282 17.48 -15.35 9.80
CA SER A 282 18.12 -16.52 9.22
C SER A 282 17.12 -17.68 9.09
N THR A 283 17.48 -18.70 8.32
CA THR A 283 16.64 -19.89 8.16
C THR A 283 16.41 -20.60 9.49
N LEU A 284 17.43 -20.70 10.34
CA LEU A 284 17.30 -21.36 11.64
C LEU A 284 16.44 -20.54 12.59
N GLU A 285 16.62 -19.23 12.67
CA GLU A 285 15.78 -18.36 13.51
C GLU A 285 14.30 -18.45 13.10
N ARG A 286 14.00 -18.40 11.79
CA ARG A 286 12.65 -18.61 11.28
C ARG A 286 12.07 -19.96 11.74
N LEU A 287 12.81 -21.06 11.52
CA LEU A 287 12.35 -22.39 11.91
C LEU A 287 12.13 -22.49 13.43
N THR A 288 12.98 -21.85 14.24
CA THR A 288 12.79 -21.75 15.69
C THR A 288 11.50 -21.02 16.03
N MET A 289 11.21 -19.88 15.38
CA MET A 289 9.96 -19.13 15.58
C MET A 289 8.71 -19.89 15.14
N GLU A 290 8.81 -20.74 14.12
CA GLU A 290 7.67 -21.56 13.64
C GLU A 290 7.44 -22.81 14.52
N SER A 291 8.49 -23.36 15.13
CA SER A 291 8.44 -24.65 15.84
C SER A 291 8.23 -24.54 17.36
N HIS A 292 8.22 -23.34 17.93
CA HIS A 292 8.12 -23.12 19.38
C HIS A 292 7.01 -22.13 19.72
N GLU A 293 6.28 -22.40 20.80
CA GLU A 293 5.24 -21.47 21.30
C GLU A 293 5.86 -20.18 21.85
N ASP A 294 6.97 -20.30 22.59
CA ASP A 294 7.79 -19.18 23.05
C ASP A 294 9.22 -19.27 22.49
N PRO A 295 9.46 -18.71 21.28
CA PRO A 295 10.78 -18.72 20.67
C PRO A 295 11.80 -17.84 21.42
N ARG A 296 11.37 -16.94 22.32
CA ARG A 296 12.29 -16.08 23.10
C ARG A 296 13.10 -16.90 24.10
N GLU A 297 12.56 -18.02 24.59
CA GLU A 297 13.31 -18.93 25.47
C GLU A 297 14.42 -19.71 24.73
N LYS A 298 14.33 -19.81 23.40
CA LYS A 298 15.27 -20.57 22.56
C LYS A 298 16.33 -19.70 21.89
N MET A 299 16.07 -18.41 21.74
CA MET A 299 16.99 -17.45 21.14
C MET A 299 17.74 -16.71 22.24
N PRO A 300 19.06 -16.91 22.41
CA PRO A 300 19.84 -16.27 23.47
C PRO A 300 20.17 -14.79 23.19
N PHE A 301 19.37 -14.12 22.34
CA PHE A 301 19.57 -12.76 21.87
C PHE A 301 18.22 -12.11 21.54
N ASP A 302 18.19 -10.78 21.57
CA ASP A 302 17.05 -9.99 21.13
C ASP A 302 17.11 -9.75 19.61
N LEU A 303 15.96 -9.83 18.96
CA LEU A 303 15.84 -9.38 17.57
C LEU A 303 15.75 -7.85 17.53
N PRO A 304 16.52 -7.18 16.65
CA PRO A 304 16.47 -5.74 16.54
C PRO A 304 15.09 -5.28 16.05
N LYS A 305 14.60 -4.18 16.63
CA LYS A 305 13.42 -3.49 16.11
C LYS A 305 13.80 -2.69 14.86
N SER A 306 12.92 -2.63 13.88
CA SER A 306 13.09 -1.72 12.74
C SER A 306 12.71 -0.28 13.10
N ASP A 307 12.84 0.63 12.13
CA ASP A 307 12.36 2.01 12.21
C ASP A 307 10.85 2.11 12.45
N MET A 308 10.07 1.07 12.12
CA MET A 308 8.63 0.98 12.41
C MET A 308 8.36 0.58 13.86
N GLY A 309 9.29 -0.16 14.48
CA GLY A 309 9.37 -0.36 15.92
C GLY A 309 8.40 -1.38 16.49
N GLU A 310 7.85 -2.25 15.65
CA GLU A 310 6.99 -3.34 16.12
C GLU A 310 7.79 -4.39 16.88
N ASP A 311 7.10 -5.22 17.67
CA ASP A 311 7.71 -6.40 18.27
C ASP A 311 7.91 -7.49 17.19
N PRO A 312 9.15 -7.85 16.86
CA PRO A 312 9.45 -8.76 15.75
C PRO A 312 8.82 -10.14 15.92
N PHE A 313 8.68 -10.63 17.16
CA PHE A 313 8.03 -11.90 17.47
C PHE A 313 6.53 -11.86 17.19
N SER A 314 5.85 -10.81 17.66
CA SER A 314 4.41 -10.62 17.45
C SER A 314 4.07 -10.47 15.96
N VAL A 315 4.85 -9.67 15.22
CA VAL A 315 4.62 -9.46 13.78
C VAL A 315 4.89 -10.75 13.00
N PHE A 316 5.98 -11.45 13.29
CA PHE A 316 6.25 -12.74 12.65
C PHE A 316 5.14 -13.74 12.93
N LYS A 317 4.70 -13.91 14.18
CA LYS A 317 3.62 -14.83 14.56
C LYS A 317 2.32 -14.55 13.79
N LYS A 318 2.06 -13.29 13.44
CA LYS A 318 0.90 -12.90 12.64
C LYS A 318 1.03 -13.25 11.16
N PHE A 319 2.22 -13.12 10.58
CA PHE A 319 2.42 -13.19 9.12
C PHE A 319 3.31 -14.35 8.64
N TYR A 320 3.76 -15.24 9.52
CA TYR A 320 4.73 -16.30 9.20
C TYR A 320 4.30 -17.18 8.01
N ARG A 321 2.99 -17.47 7.88
CA ARG A 321 2.43 -18.29 6.79
C ARG A 321 2.64 -17.70 5.39
N ILE A 322 2.83 -16.39 5.32
CA ILE A 322 3.05 -15.63 4.08
C ILE A 322 4.41 -14.94 4.08
N TYR A 323 5.27 -15.25 5.05
CA TYR A 323 6.64 -14.73 5.13
C TYR A 323 7.49 -15.33 4.00
N PRO A 324 8.06 -14.50 3.11
CA PRO A 324 8.77 -15.01 1.94
C PRO A 324 10.03 -15.78 2.35
N HIS A 325 10.37 -16.82 1.58
CA HIS A 325 11.67 -17.49 1.69
C HIS A 325 12.47 -17.22 0.42
N PHE A 326 13.61 -16.55 0.57
CA PHE A 326 14.53 -16.29 -0.53
C PHE A 326 15.70 -17.27 -0.41
N SER A 327 15.64 -18.38 -1.13
CA SER A 327 16.73 -19.33 -1.26
C SER A 327 17.27 -19.35 -2.69
N ARG A 328 18.59 -19.56 -2.81
CA ARG A 328 19.20 -19.95 -4.07
C ARG A 328 18.90 -21.43 -4.28
N VAL A 329 18.28 -21.77 -5.40
CA VAL A 329 18.22 -23.15 -5.88
C VAL A 329 19.43 -23.34 -6.79
N GLU A 330 20.39 -24.18 -6.38
CA GLU A 330 21.40 -24.70 -7.31
C GLU A 330 20.72 -25.85 -8.08
N LEU A 331 20.45 -25.61 -9.36
CA LEU A 331 19.87 -26.59 -10.28
C LEU A 331 20.96 -27.34 -11.03
#